data_AF-A0A660R0L2-F1
#
_entry.id   AF-A0A660R0L2-F1
#
_cell.length_a   1.000
_cell.length_b   1.000
_cell.length_c   1.000
_cell.angle_alpha   90.00
_cell.angle_beta   90.00
_cell.angle_gamma   90.00
#
_symmetry.space_group_name_H-M   'P 1'
#
loop_
_entity.id
_entity.type
_entity.pdbx_description
1 polymer ?
#
loop_
_entity_poly.entity_id
_entity_poly.type
_entity_poly.pdbx_seq_one_letter_code
_entity_poly.pdbx_strand_id
1 'polypeptide(L)'
;MGKIRLDQLIVQRGLADSREQAQRLIRAGMVRVNEQPANKPGHQYPDDAELFVKEKQKYVSRGGLKIEGAHKQYSFNLAGAVCLDIGSSTGGFTD
;
A
#
# COMPACT_ATOMS: atom_id res chain seq x y z
N MET A 1 20.76 21.38 2.23
CA MET A 1 19.46 20.73 2.00
C MET A 1 19.24 20.58 0.51
N GLY A 2 19.27 19.34 0.04
CA GLY A 2 18.93 19.04 -1.34
C GLY A 2 17.41 19.11 -1.53
N LYS A 3 16.96 19.61 -2.68
CA LYS A 3 15.57 19.47 -3.11
C LYS A 3 15.49 18.32 -4.10
N ILE A 4 14.65 17.32 -3.79
CA ILE A 4 14.48 16.12 -4.59
C ILE A 4 13.01 15.95 -4.99
N ARG A 5 12.76 15.36 -6.15
CA ARG A 5 11.40 15.12 -6.63
C ARG A 5 10.67 14.15 -5.70
N LEU A 6 9.38 14.39 -5.47
CA LEU A 6 8.55 13.54 -4.61
C LEU A 6 8.57 12.07 -5.03
N ASP A 7 8.49 11.78 -6.33
CA ASP A 7 8.56 10.40 -6.84
C ASP A 7 9.89 9.70 -6.53
N GLN A 8 11.01 10.43 -6.55
CA GLN A 8 12.32 9.91 -6.18
C GLN A 8 12.46 9.78 -4.66
N LEU A 9 11.98 10.76 -3.89
CA LEU A 9 12.06 10.75 -2.42
C LEU A 9 11.29 9.57 -1.83
N ILE A 10 10.10 9.24 -2.36
CA ILE A 10 9.32 8.07 -1.93
C ILE A 10 10.11 6.78 -2.14
N VAL A 11 10.74 6.60 -3.31
CA VAL A 11 11.53 5.40 -3.62
C VAL A 11 12.79 5.35 -2.77
N GLN A 12 13.49 6.47 -2.62
CA GLN A 12 14.70 6.56 -1.80
C GLN A 12 14.42 6.20 -0.33
N ARG A 13 13.21 6.46 0.17
CA ARG A 13 12.76 6.07 1.51
C ARG A 13 12.13 4.68 1.60
N GLY A 14 12.12 3.91 0.51
CA GLY A 14 11.56 2.56 0.48
C GLY A 14 10.03 2.52 0.63
N LEU A 15 9.33 3.62 0.39
CA LEU A 15 7.87 3.72 0.48
C LEU A 15 7.17 3.28 -0.82
N ALA A 16 7.95 3.00 -1.87
CA ALA A 16 7.54 2.34 -3.11
C ALA A 16 8.75 1.65 -3.75
N ASP A 17 8.51 0.56 -4.47
CA ASP A 17 9.54 -0.27 -5.10
C ASP A 17 10.09 0.34 -6.40
N SER A 18 9.36 1.29 -7.00
CA SER A 18 9.74 1.93 -8.27
C SER A 18 9.20 3.36 -8.38
N ARG A 19 9.82 4.17 -9.26
CA ARG A 19 9.34 5.53 -9.54
C ARG A 19 7.95 5.51 -10.15
N GLU A 20 7.65 4.53 -10.99
CA GLU A 20 6.34 4.34 -11.61
C GLU A 20 5.26 4.07 -10.55
N GLN A 21 5.55 3.21 -9.56
CA GLN A 21 4.64 2.97 -8.43
C GLN A 21 4.46 4.21 -7.56
N ALA A 22 5.54 4.92 -7.24
CA ALA A 22 5.47 6.19 -6.51
C ALA A 22 4.57 7.21 -7.24
N GLN A 23 4.75 7.37 -8.56
CA GLN A 23 3.91 8.26 -9.37
C GLN A 23 2.43 7.85 -9.35
N ARG A 24 2.12 6.55 -9.41
CA ARG A 24 0.74 6.05 -9.28
C ARG A 24 0.14 6.41 -7.93
N LEU A 25 0.87 6.18 -6.83
CA LEU A 25 0.42 6.49 -5.48
C LEU A 25 0.14 7.99 -5.29
N ILE A 26 1.05 8.84 -5.78
CA ILE A 26 0.92 10.30 -5.74
C ILE A 26 -0.34 10.73 -6.50
N ARG A 27 -0.54 10.25 -7.73
CA ARG A 27 -1.72 10.59 -8.56
C ARG A 27 -3.03 10.05 -7.97
N ALA A 28 -2.97 8.92 -7.26
CA ALA A 28 -4.11 8.34 -6.55
C ALA A 28 -4.45 9.06 -5.24
N GLY A 29 -3.73 10.14 -4.88
CA GLY A 29 -3.97 10.87 -3.63
C GLY A 29 -3.56 10.10 -2.38
N MET A 30 -2.71 9.08 -2.52
CA MET A 30 -2.25 8.23 -1.42
C MET A 30 -1.04 8.81 -0.68
N VAL A 31 -0.55 9.98 -1.06
CA VAL A 31 0.68 10.57 -0.52
C VAL A 31 0.40 11.91 0.15
N ARG A 32 0.98 12.11 1.33
CA ARG A 32 1.01 13.40 2.04
C ARG A 32 2.46 13.78 2.35
N VAL A 33 2.74 15.07 2.28
CA VAL A 33 4.03 15.66 2.67
C VAL A 33 3.74 16.71 3.74
N ASN A 34 4.37 16.60 4.92
CA ASN A 34 4.09 17.47 6.07
C ASN A 34 2.58 17.60 6.34
N GLU A 35 1.90 16.45 6.44
CA GLU A 35 0.43 16.31 6.62
C GLU A 35 -0.46 16.84 5.49
N GLN A 36 0.09 17.49 4.46
CA GLN A 36 -0.67 18.03 3.32
C GLN A 36 -0.70 17.05 2.15
N PRO A 37 -1.85 16.86 1.46
CA PRO A 37 -1.92 16.02 0.27
C PRO A 37 -0.94 16.48 -0.83
N ALA A 38 -0.21 15.54 -1.43
CA ALA A 38 0.70 15.81 -2.52
C ALA A 38 0.32 15.00 -3.76
N ASN A 39 0.02 15.71 -4.86
CA ASN A 39 -0.53 15.13 -6.08
C ASN A 39 0.36 15.34 -7.32
N LYS A 40 1.51 16.02 -7.18
CA LYS A 40 2.43 16.32 -8.28
C LYS A 40 3.75 15.55 -8.10
N PRO A 41 4.01 14.49 -8.87
CA PRO A 41 5.19 13.66 -8.67
C PRO A 41 6.53 14.36 -8.85
N GLY A 42 6.56 15.37 -9.73
CA GLY A 42 7.76 16.17 -9.99
C GLY A 42 7.95 17.35 -9.05
N HIS A 43 7.05 17.58 -8.09
CA HIS A 43 7.24 18.62 -7.08
C HIS A 43 8.46 18.29 -6.23
N GLN A 44 9.33 19.28 -5.99
CA GLN A 44 10.54 19.08 -5.22
C GLN A 44 10.34 19.42 -3.75
N TYR A 45 10.72 18.50 -2.87
CA TYR A 45 10.68 18.68 -1.42
C TYR A 45 12.09 18.59 -0.84
N PRO A 46 12.31 19.18 0.34
CA PRO A 46 13.49 18.87 1.15
C PRO A 46 13.68 17.36 1.34
N ASP A 47 14.92 16.92 1.37
CA ASP A 47 15.31 15.53 1.63
C ASP A 47 14.84 15.02 3.01
N ASP A 48 14.61 15.93 3.97
CA ASP A 48 14.11 15.69 5.32
C ASP A 48 12.59 15.85 5.48
N ALA A 49 11.83 16.20 4.43
CA ALA A 49 10.39 16.40 4.52
C ALA A 49 9.64 15.18 5.07
N GLU A 50 8.63 15.35 5.91
CA GLU A 50 7.87 14.22 6.45
C GLU A 50 6.97 13.61 5.36
N LEU A 51 7.09 12.30 5.14
CA LEU A 51 6.32 11.59 4.11
C LEU A 51 5.38 10.57 4.73
N PHE A 52 4.12 10.62 4.31
CA PHE A 52 3.15 9.58 4.57
C PHE A 52 2.63 9.02 3.25
N VAL A 53 2.78 7.71 3.05
CA VAL A 53 2.22 7.00 1.90
C VAL A 53 1.22 6.00 2.45
N LYS A 54 -0.04 6.13 2.05
CA LYS A 54 -1.10 5.21 2.44
C LYS A 54 -0.78 3.83 1.86
N GLU A 55 -0.59 2.85 2.73
CA GLU A 55 -0.27 1.48 2.33
C GLU A 55 -1.35 0.92 1.40
N LYS A 56 -0.89 0.17 0.38
CA LYS A 56 -1.80 -0.63 -0.43
C LYS A 56 -2.37 -1.72 0.48
N GLN A 57 -3.69 -1.81 0.55
CA GLN A 57 -4.31 -2.91 1.28
C GLN A 57 -3.88 -4.22 0.63
N LYS A 58 -3.38 -5.16 1.44
CA LYS A 58 -2.94 -6.49 0.98
C LYS A 58 -4.06 -7.28 0.33
N TYR A 59 -5.29 -7.05 0.77
CA TYR A 59 -6.50 -7.70 0.31
C TYR A 59 -7.52 -6.65 -0.13
N VAL A 60 -8.41 -7.01 -1.05
CA VAL A 60 -9.53 -6.14 -1.53
C VAL A 60 -10.46 -5.65 -0.42
N SER A 61 -10.44 -6.27 0.75
CA SER A 61 -11.10 -5.75 1.95
C SER A 61 -10.41 -6.19 3.24
N ARG A 62 -10.84 -5.63 4.37
CA ARG A 62 -10.39 -6.06 5.71
C ARG A 62 -10.71 -7.53 6.03
N GLY A 63 -11.54 -8.20 5.21
CA GLY A 63 -11.79 -9.62 5.32
C GLY A 63 -10.50 -10.45 5.23
N GLY A 64 -9.62 -10.18 4.27
CA GLY A 64 -8.43 -11.00 4.07
C GLY A 64 -7.45 -10.99 5.25
N LEU A 65 -7.41 -9.88 6.00
CA LEU A 65 -6.63 -9.81 7.24
C LEU A 65 -7.14 -10.79 8.31
N LYS A 66 -8.44 -11.11 8.32
CA LYS A 66 -9.02 -12.06 9.29
C LYS A 66 -8.62 -13.49 8.98
N ILE A 67 -8.73 -13.92 7.71
CA ILE A 67 -8.34 -15.28 7.31
C ILE A 67 -6.82 -15.47 7.40
N GLU A 68 -6.03 -14.44 7.09
CA GLU A 68 -4.59 -14.46 7.33
C GLU A 68 -4.27 -14.64 8.83
N GLY A 69 -4.95 -13.92 9.70
CA GLY A 69 -4.82 -14.07 11.15
C GLY A 69 -5.16 -15.50 11.59
N ALA A 70 -6.24 -16.08 11.07
CA ALA A 70 -6.61 -17.47 11.34
C ALA A 70 -5.54 -18.46 10.83
N HIS A 71 -5.01 -18.25 9.62
CA HIS A 71 -3.94 -19.08 9.07
C HIS A 71 -2.68 -19.03 9.95
N LYS A 72 -2.28 -17.83 10.41
CA LYS A 72 -1.14 -17.66 11.32
C LYS A 72 -1.35 -18.37 12.66
N GLN A 73 -2.56 -18.34 13.20
CA GLN A 73 -2.89 -18.94 14.50
C GLN A 73 -3.01 -20.47 14.42
N TYR A 74 -3.64 -21.01 13.37
CA TYR A 74 -4.04 -22.41 13.30
C TYR A 74 -3.24 -23.23 12.27
N SER A 75 -2.42 -22.58 11.44
CA SER A 75 -1.51 -23.21 10.47
C SER A 75 -2.17 -24.26 9.55
N PHE A 76 -3.40 -23.98 9.08
CA PHE A 76 -4.08 -24.86 8.13
C PHE A 76 -3.54 -24.69 6.70
N ASN A 77 -3.45 -25.77 5.93
CA ASN A 77 -3.04 -25.73 4.52
C ASN A 77 -4.27 -25.92 3.62
N LEU A 78 -4.50 -24.96 2.70
CA LEU A 78 -5.60 -25.01 1.72
C LEU A 78 -5.10 -25.37 0.30
N ALA A 79 -3.83 -25.69 0.12
CA ALA A 79 -3.29 -26.06 -1.19
C ALA A 79 -4.01 -27.29 -1.76
N GLY A 80 -4.64 -27.13 -2.93
CA GLY A 80 -5.41 -28.17 -3.59
C GLY A 80 -6.79 -28.45 -2.98
N ALA A 81 -7.21 -27.69 -1.97
CA ALA A 81 -8.55 -27.81 -1.39
C ALA A 81 -9.61 -27.13 -2.29
N VAL A 82 -10.81 -27.69 -2.29
CA VAL A 82 -12.00 -27.01 -2.81
C VAL A 82 -12.59 -26.17 -1.67
N CYS A 83 -12.53 -24.84 -1.81
CA CYS A 83 -12.99 -23.90 -0.80
C CYS A 83 -14.31 -23.23 -1.20
N LEU A 84 -15.19 -22.99 -0.22
CA LEU A 84 -16.41 -22.20 -0.37
C LEU A 84 -16.36 -21.00 0.59
N ASP A 85 -16.42 -19.79 0.06
CA ASP A 85 -16.49 -18.55 0.83
C ASP A 85 -17.96 -18.10 0.99
N ILE A 86 -18.53 -18.37 2.17
CA ILE A 86 -19.92 -18.01 2.48
C ILE A 86 -19.96 -16.58 3.04
N GLY A 87 -20.64 -15.69 2.30
CA GLY A 87 -20.73 -14.27 2.67
C GLY A 87 -19.56 -13.43 2.15
N SER A 88 -18.98 -13.81 1.01
CA SER A 88 -17.76 -13.24 0.44
C SER A 88 -17.78 -11.71 0.27
N SER A 89 -18.95 -11.10 0.07
CA SER A 89 -19.12 -9.64 -0.08
C SER A 89 -18.17 -9.09 -1.17
N THR A 90 -17.19 -8.28 -0.79
CA THR A 90 -16.15 -7.71 -1.68
C THR A 90 -15.03 -8.70 -2.03
N GLY A 91 -15.06 -9.92 -1.48
CA GLY A 91 -14.15 -11.02 -1.81
C GLY A 91 -12.89 -11.08 -0.95
N GLY A 92 -12.82 -10.40 0.19
CA GLY A 92 -11.56 -10.31 0.95
C GLY A 92 -11.02 -11.65 1.47
N PHE A 93 -11.85 -12.66 1.72
CA PHE A 93 -11.41 -14.01 2.08
C PHE A 93 -11.01 -14.85 0.85
N THR A 94 -11.46 -14.45 -0.34
CA THR A 94 -11.25 -15.16 -1.61
C THR A 94 -10.03 -14.65 -2.39
N ASP A 95 -9.68 -13.37 -2.26
CA ASP A 95 -8.55 -12.68 -2.91
C ASP A 95 -7.18 -13.30 -2.59
#